data_AF-A0A485JC83-F1
#
_entry.id   AF-A0A485JC83-F1
#
_cell.length_a   1.000
_cell.length_b   1.000
_cell.length_c   1.000
_cell.angle_alpha   90.00
_cell.angle_beta   90.00
_cell.angle_gamma   90.00
#
_symmetry.space_group_name_H-M   'P 1'
#
loop_
_entity.id
_entity.type
_entity.pdbx_description
1 polymer ?
#
loop_
_entity_poly.entity_id
_entity_poly.type
_entity_poly.pdbx_seq_one_letter_code
_entity_poly.pdbx_strand_id
1 'polypeptide(L)'
;MVVSTAVTPATRPDWMWTSSCNCQKHAGPPRSSCAPQALDLVSRDGKHVVPTLWKPEIFSLIKLAAQDKDVTRIFVNPAIKQQLCLDAGTDRDWLRKVRPWFQHRAHMHVRLRCPADSLECEDQPLPPPGDGCGAELQSWFEPPKPGTTKPEKKTPPPLPPSCQALLDEHVI
;
A
#
# COMPACT_ATOMS: atom_id res chain seq x y z
N MET A 1 9.72 -42.52 50.30
CA MET A 1 9.55 -43.41 49.12
C MET A 1 8.05 -43.46 48.83
N VAL A 2 7.48 -43.07 47.70
CA VAL A 2 7.97 -42.92 46.33
C VAL A 2 7.29 -41.69 45.70
N VAL A 3 8.08 -40.96 44.92
CA VAL A 3 7.72 -39.89 43.98
C VAL A 3 7.05 -40.50 42.75
N SER A 4 5.92 -39.95 42.29
CA SER A 4 5.64 -39.73 40.85
C SER A 4 4.23 -39.22 40.64
N THR A 5 4.10 -38.06 40.03
CA THR A 5 3.31 -37.93 38.79
C THR A 5 3.81 -36.72 38.02
N ALA A 6 4.03 -36.94 36.73
CA ALA A 6 4.70 -36.06 35.80
C ALA A 6 3.83 -34.85 35.43
N VAL A 7 4.50 -33.71 35.30
CA VAL A 7 3.98 -32.54 34.58
C VAL A 7 4.16 -32.79 33.08
N THR A 8 3.09 -32.68 32.29
CA THR A 8 3.15 -32.51 30.83
C THR A 8 2.28 -31.33 30.39
N PRO A 9 2.62 -30.68 29.27
CA PRO A 9 2.34 -29.27 29.04
C PRO A 9 0.96 -29.00 28.46
N ALA A 10 0.49 -27.78 28.77
CA ALA A 10 -0.73 -27.17 28.28
C ALA A 10 -0.86 -27.23 26.74
N THR A 11 -1.95 -27.83 26.28
CA THR A 11 -2.52 -27.61 24.95
C THR A 11 -2.96 -26.15 24.83
N ARG A 12 -2.43 -25.44 23.84
CA ARG A 12 -2.88 -24.10 23.48
C ARG A 12 -4.27 -24.17 22.84
N PRO A 13 -5.25 -23.35 23.25
CA PRO A 13 -6.47 -23.19 22.48
C PRO A 13 -6.17 -22.39 21.21
N ASP A 14 -6.73 -22.92 20.14
CA ASP A 14 -6.72 -22.45 18.77
C ASP A 14 -7.40 -21.07 18.68
N TRP A 15 -6.63 -20.02 18.36
CA TRP A 15 -7.17 -18.71 18.02
C TRP A 15 -6.83 -18.39 16.56
N MET A 16 -7.25 -19.26 15.64
CA MET A 16 -7.45 -18.87 14.25
C MET A 16 -8.66 -17.94 14.16
N TRP A 17 -8.43 -16.63 14.27
CA TRP A 17 -9.36 -15.65 13.71
C TRP A 17 -9.27 -15.70 12.18
N THR A 18 -9.96 -16.68 11.59
CA THR A 18 -10.31 -16.60 10.17
C THR A 18 -11.56 -15.72 10.05
N SER A 19 -11.36 -14.41 9.95
CA SER A 19 -12.37 -13.54 9.34
C SER A 19 -12.43 -13.89 7.85
N SER A 20 -13.05 -15.03 7.54
CA SER A 20 -13.40 -15.42 6.19
C SER A 20 -14.46 -14.42 5.72
N CYS A 21 -14.09 -13.53 4.79
CA CYS A 21 -15.08 -12.92 3.92
C CYS A 21 -15.81 -14.07 3.23
N ASN A 22 -17.04 -14.33 3.67
CA ASN A 22 -17.77 -15.53 3.36
C ASN A 22 -18.32 -15.47 1.92
N CYS A 23 -17.45 -15.70 0.94
CA CYS A 23 -17.79 -15.77 -0.48
C CYS A 23 -18.39 -17.12 -0.89
N GLN A 24 -18.43 -18.12 0.01
CA GLN A 24 -18.87 -19.48 -0.30
C GLN A 24 -20.38 -19.74 -0.18
N LYS A 25 -21.22 -18.82 0.31
CA LYS A 25 -22.60 -19.19 0.73
C LYS A 25 -23.73 -18.95 -0.27
N HIS A 26 -23.46 -18.58 -1.52
CA HIS A 26 -24.51 -18.48 -2.53
C HIS A 26 -24.15 -19.34 -3.75
N ALA A 27 -25.05 -20.26 -4.11
CA ALA A 27 -24.95 -21.18 -5.24
C ALA A 27 -25.09 -20.47 -6.60
N GLY A 28 -24.27 -19.44 -6.83
CA GLY A 28 -24.12 -18.73 -8.10
C GLY A 28 -22.70 -18.87 -8.64
N PRO A 29 -22.46 -18.53 -9.93
CA PRO A 29 -21.11 -18.48 -10.47
C PRO A 29 -20.24 -17.54 -9.60
N PRO A 30 -18.94 -17.85 -9.42
CA PRO A 30 -18.06 -17.06 -8.58
C PRO A 30 -18.10 -15.59 -9.03
N ARG A 31 -18.56 -14.71 -8.13
CA ARG A 31 -18.53 -13.28 -8.39
C ARG A 31 -17.07 -12.85 -8.48
N SER A 32 -16.68 -12.21 -9.59
CA SER A 32 -15.31 -11.73 -9.81
C SER A 32 -14.78 -10.81 -8.70
N SER A 33 -15.67 -10.17 -7.94
CA SER A 33 -15.33 -9.33 -6.78
C SER A 33 -14.82 -10.11 -5.56
N CYS A 34 -15.14 -11.40 -5.44
CA CYS A 34 -14.76 -12.24 -4.29
C CYS A 34 -13.33 -12.78 -4.39
N ALA A 35 -12.84 -12.96 -5.60
CA ALA A 35 -11.49 -13.41 -5.90
C ALA A 35 -10.97 -12.61 -7.10
N PRO A 36 -10.67 -11.30 -6.91
CA PRO A 36 -10.23 -10.46 -8.00
C PRO A 36 -8.89 -10.97 -8.54
N GLN A 37 -8.83 -11.20 -9.84
CA GLN A 37 -7.58 -11.52 -10.51
C GLN A 37 -6.80 -10.24 -10.77
N ALA A 38 -5.63 -10.12 -10.14
CA ALA A 38 -4.75 -8.98 -10.34
C ALA A 38 -4.14 -9.01 -11.76
N LEU A 39 -4.23 -7.88 -12.46
CA LEU A 39 -3.54 -7.68 -13.73
C LEU A 39 -2.23 -6.91 -13.47
N ASP A 40 -1.10 -7.59 -13.61
CA ASP A 40 0.22 -6.99 -13.43
C ASP A 40 0.56 -6.09 -14.64
N LEU A 41 0.59 -4.77 -14.40
CA LEU A 41 0.88 -3.77 -15.44
C LEU A 41 2.37 -3.57 -15.69
N VAL A 42 3.25 -4.20 -14.90
CA VAL A 42 4.69 -3.94 -14.91
C VAL A 42 5.43 -5.12 -15.54
N SER A 43 6.48 -4.86 -16.30
CA SER A 43 7.34 -5.89 -16.91
C SER A 43 8.01 -6.77 -15.85
N ARG A 44 8.46 -7.96 -16.26
CA ARG A 44 9.11 -8.91 -15.34
C ARG A 44 10.40 -8.35 -14.72
N ASP A 45 11.13 -7.52 -15.47
CA ASP A 45 12.35 -6.85 -15.00
C ASP A 45 12.07 -5.58 -14.16
N GLY A 46 10.81 -5.16 -14.05
CA GLY A 46 10.39 -4.02 -13.23
C GLY A 46 10.73 -2.65 -13.82
N LYS A 47 11.19 -2.56 -15.07
CA LYS A 47 11.72 -1.31 -15.65
C LYS A 47 10.73 -0.50 -16.46
N HIS A 48 9.64 -1.10 -16.92
CA HIS A 48 8.63 -0.41 -17.71
C HIS A 48 7.27 -1.08 -17.55
N VAL A 49 6.21 -0.43 -18.02
CA VAL A 49 4.88 -1.05 -18.08
C VAL A 49 4.83 -2.10 -19.21
N VAL A 50 3.91 -3.05 -19.15
CA VAL A 50 3.62 -3.97 -20.26
C VAL A 50 2.80 -3.19 -21.31
N PRO A 51 3.34 -2.91 -22.52
CA PRO A 51 2.70 -1.98 -23.46
C PRO A 51 1.30 -2.40 -23.91
N THR A 52 1.04 -3.71 -24.00
CA THR A 52 -0.28 -4.25 -24.38
C THR A 52 -1.33 -4.14 -23.28
N LEU A 53 -0.92 -3.90 -22.03
CA LEU A 53 -1.80 -3.76 -20.87
C LEU A 53 -1.96 -2.31 -20.42
N TRP A 54 -0.99 -1.44 -20.73
CA TRP A 54 -1.12 -0.01 -20.48
C TRP A 54 -2.12 0.61 -21.44
N LYS A 55 -3.11 1.33 -20.88
CA LYS A 55 -4.15 1.97 -21.67
C LYS A 55 -4.39 3.41 -21.22
N PRO A 56 -4.89 4.30 -22.09
CA PRO A 56 -5.19 5.69 -21.75
C PRO A 56 -6.15 5.84 -20.56
N GLU A 57 -7.02 4.86 -20.31
CA GLU A 57 -7.94 4.90 -19.17
C GLU A 57 -7.21 4.75 -17.83
N ILE A 58 -6.12 3.99 -17.79
CA ILE A 58 -5.29 3.84 -16.58
C ILE A 58 -4.55 5.16 -16.28
N PHE A 59 -3.98 5.79 -17.30
CA PHE A 59 -3.40 7.13 -17.19
C PHE A 59 -4.45 8.13 -16.65
N SER A 60 -5.63 8.15 -17.27
CA SER A 60 -6.70 9.09 -16.93
C SER A 60 -7.22 8.87 -15.51
N LEU A 61 -7.38 7.61 -15.08
CA LEU A 61 -7.79 7.26 -13.72
C LEU A 61 -6.83 7.81 -12.67
N ILE A 62 -5.52 7.61 -12.87
CA ILE A 62 -4.51 8.07 -11.92
C ILE A 62 -4.42 9.60 -11.93
N LYS A 63 -4.48 10.22 -13.11
CA LYS A 63 -4.47 11.68 -13.24
C LYS A 63 -5.67 12.33 -12.55
N LEU A 64 -6.88 11.83 -12.79
CA LEU A 64 -8.10 12.34 -12.16
C LEU A 64 -8.03 12.22 -10.63
N ALA A 65 -7.60 11.07 -10.12
CA ALA A 65 -7.40 10.90 -8.69
C ALA A 65 -6.34 11.86 -8.13
N ALA A 66 -5.23 12.10 -8.85
CA ALA A 66 -4.18 13.02 -8.41
C ALA A 66 -4.63 14.49 -8.46
N GLN A 67 -5.51 14.86 -9.38
CA GLN A 67 -6.06 16.21 -9.48
C GLN A 67 -7.08 16.53 -8.38
N ASP A 68 -7.65 15.52 -7.72
CA ASP A 68 -8.54 15.73 -6.58
C ASP A 68 -7.82 16.49 -5.44
N LYS A 69 -8.48 17.52 -4.90
CA LYS A 69 -7.96 18.42 -3.86
C LYS A 69 -7.71 17.72 -2.52
N ASP A 70 -8.45 16.64 -2.23
CA ASP A 70 -8.37 15.92 -0.97
C ASP A 70 -7.26 14.86 -0.99
N VAL A 71 -6.78 14.47 -2.19
CA VAL A 71 -5.67 13.55 -2.36
C VAL A 71 -4.32 14.23 -2.12
N THR A 72 -3.49 13.65 -1.26
CA THR A 72 -2.12 14.13 -0.97
C THR A 72 -1.05 13.29 -1.63
N ARG A 73 -1.28 11.97 -1.75
CA ARG A 73 -0.34 11.02 -2.39
C ARG A 73 -1.08 9.90 -3.10
N ILE A 74 -0.49 9.41 -4.19
CA ILE A 74 -0.87 8.16 -4.83
C ILE A 74 0.39 7.31 -4.97
N PHE A 75 0.46 6.17 -4.29
CA PHE A 75 1.58 5.24 -4.46
C PHE A 75 1.33 4.29 -5.63
N VAL A 76 2.31 4.21 -6.53
CA VAL A 76 2.33 3.34 -7.71
C VAL A 76 3.72 2.73 -7.87
N ASN A 77 3.83 1.68 -8.68
CA ASN A 77 5.14 1.16 -9.05
C ASN A 77 6.00 2.22 -9.78
N PRO A 78 7.34 2.25 -9.62
CA PRO A 78 8.22 3.16 -10.35
C PRO A 78 8.01 3.14 -11.88
N ALA A 79 7.82 1.96 -12.48
CA ALA A 79 7.58 1.82 -13.91
C ALA A 79 6.27 2.50 -14.36
N ILE A 80 5.23 2.45 -13.53
CA ILE A 80 3.96 3.15 -13.78
C ILE A 80 4.18 4.66 -13.70
N LYS A 81 4.88 5.15 -12.65
CA LYS A 81 5.20 6.58 -12.55
C LYS A 81 6.02 7.04 -13.76
N GLN A 82 6.98 6.25 -14.22
CA GLN A 82 7.76 6.56 -15.41
C GLN A 82 6.89 6.68 -16.66
N GLN A 83 5.94 5.76 -16.87
CA GLN A 83 5.01 5.86 -17.99
C GLN A 83 4.11 7.10 -17.89
N LEU A 84 3.57 7.41 -16.70
CA LEU A 84 2.81 8.64 -16.47
C LEU A 84 3.64 9.90 -16.80
N CYS A 85 4.93 9.90 -16.46
CA CYS A 85 5.84 10.99 -16.79
C CYS A 85 6.01 11.16 -18.31
N LEU A 86 6.05 10.08 -19.08
CA LEU A 86 6.13 10.14 -20.54
C LEU A 86 4.82 10.68 -21.15
N ASP A 87 3.68 10.24 -20.62
CA ASP A 87 2.36 10.51 -21.19
C ASP A 87 1.78 11.88 -20.80
N ALA A 88 2.25 12.51 -19.72
CA ALA A 88 1.58 13.68 -19.14
C ALA A 88 1.59 14.97 -19.98
N GLY A 89 2.42 15.08 -21.02
CA GLY A 89 2.51 16.30 -21.83
C GLY A 89 2.93 17.50 -20.98
N THR A 90 2.21 18.63 -21.14
CA THR A 90 2.50 19.92 -20.46
C THR A 90 1.82 20.09 -19.09
N ASP A 91 0.65 19.49 -18.88
CA ASP A 91 -0.05 19.51 -17.59
C ASP A 91 0.49 18.41 -16.67
N ARG A 92 1.43 18.79 -15.80
CA ARG A 92 2.30 17.86 -15.05
C ARG A 92 2.26 18.02 -13.53
N ASP A 93 1.65 19.07 -12.98
CA ASP A 93 1.73 19.38 -11.54
C ASP A 93 1.19 18.25 -10.65
N TRP A 94 0.19 17.52 -11.15
CA TRP A 94 -0.41 16.37 -10.46
C TRP A 94 0.58 15.20 -10.26
N LEU A 95 1.63 15.09 -11.07
CA LEU A 95 2.67 14.05 -10.93
C LEU A 95 3.43 14.16 -9.61
N ARG A 96 3.48 15.36 -9.01
CA ARG A 96 4.09 15.57 -7.68
C ARG A 96 3.47 14.68 -6.60
N LYS A 97 2.17 14.42 -6.69
CA LYS A 97 1.44 13.55 -5.75
C LYS A 97 1.66 12.07 -6.04
N VAL A 98 2.05 11.69 -7.25
CA VAL A 98 2.31 10.30 -7.62
C VAL A 98 3.69 9.89 -7.10
N ARG A 99 3.74 8.90 -6.21
CA ARG A 99 4.94 8.50 -5.47
C ARG A 99 5.34 7.07 -5.86
N PRO A 100 6.59 6.84 -6.29
CA PRO A 100 7.08 5.49 -6.53
C PRO A 100 7.13 4.71 -5.22
N TRP A 101 6.70 3.45 -5.25
CA TRP A 101 6.80 2.52 -4.12
C TRP A 101 6.91 1.07 -4.61
N PHE A 102 7.48 0.20 -3.77
CA PHE A 102 7.58 -1.23 -4.07
C PHE A 102 6.21 -1.87 -4.29
N GLN A 103 6.16 -2.93 -5.12
CA GLN A 103 4.91 -3.55 -5.57
C GLN A 103 4.03 -2.55 -6.32
N HIS A 104 2.78 -2.34 -5.91
CA HIS A 104 1.81 -1.45 -6.58
C HIS A 104 1.74 -1.66 -8.11
N ARG A 105 1.82 -2.93 -8.54
CA ARG A 105 1.87 -3.33 -9.95
C ARG A 105 0.49 -3.48 -10.59
N ALA A 106 -0.55 -3.62 -9.77
CA ALA A 106 -1.93 -3.89 -10.19
C ALA A 106 -2.97 -3.03 -9.45
N HIS A 107 -2.52 -2.11 -8.60
CA HIS A 107 -3.37 -1.18 -7.85
C HIS A 107 -2.57 0.10 -7.56
N MET A 108 -3.30 1.18 -7.30
CA MET A 108 -2.75 2.42 -6.77
C MET A 108 -3.24 2.62 -5.34
N HIS A 109 -2.38 3.14 -4.47
CA HIS A 109 -2.76 3.46 -3.08
C HIS A 109 -2.96 4.96 -2.97
N VAL A 110 -4.23 5.39 -2.92
CA VAL A 110 -4.60 6.80 -2.76
C VAL A 110 -4.63 7.14 -1.27
N ARG A 111 -3.95 8.22 -0.88
CA ARG A 111 -3.96 8.77 0.47
C ARG A 111 -4.56 10.17 0.45
N LEU A 112 -5.52 10.39 1.35
CA LEU A 112 -6.16 11.69 1.55
C LEU A 112 -5.40 12.51 2.61
N ARG A 113 -5.70 13.80 2.65
CA ARG A 113 -5.35 14.69 3.78
C ARG A 113 -6.21 14.37 5.01
N CYS A 114 -5.74 14.78 6.18
CA CYS A 114 -6.58 14.77 7.37
C CYS A 114 -7.84 15.65 7.18
N PRO A 115 -9.03 15.17 7.59
CA PRO A 115 -10.23 16.01 7.62
C PRO A 115 -10.05 17.20 8.57
N ALA A 116 -10.65 18.35 8.23
CA ALA A 116 -10.47 19.60 8.98
C ALA A 116 -11.00 19.55 10.43
N ASP A 117 -11.96 18.65 10.69
CA ASP A 117 -12.60 18.43 11.98
C ASP A 117 -11.96 17.27 12.79
N SER A 118 -10.95 16.60 12.24
CA SER A 118 -10.25 15.49 12.90
C SER A 118 -9.07 15.99 13.74
N LEU A 119 -9.32 16.30 15.01
CA LEU A 119 -8.34 16.91 15.93
C LEU A 119 -7.10 16.06 16.21
N GLU A 120 -7.21 14.74 16.11
CA GLU A 120 -6.13 13.79 16.42
C GLU A 120 -5.53 13.13 15.16
N CYS A 121 -5.87 13.62 13.96
CA CYS A 121 -5.31 13.11 12.72
C CYS A 121 -3.94 13.76 12.43
N GLU A 122 -2.94 12.93 12.12
CA GLU A 122 -1.58 13.38 11.81
C GLU A 122 -1.32 13.40 10.29
N ASP A 123 -1.14 14.60 9.73
CA ASP A 123 -0.75 14.75 8.33
C ASP A 123 0.74 14.45 8.08
N GLN A 124 1.04 14.02 6.87
CA GLN A 124 2.42 13.92 6.40
C GLN A 124 2.88 15.24 5.77
N PRO A 125 4.17 15.60 5.86
CA PRO A 125 4.73 16.73 5.11
C PRO A 125 4.41 16.64 3.61
N LEU A 126 4.46 17.75 2.89
CA LEU A 126 4.22 17.73 1.44
C LEU A 126 5.27 16.87 0.70
N PRO A 127 4.92 16.25 -0.44
CA PRO A 127 5.91 15.63 -1.31
C PRO A 127 6.99 16.64 -1.74
N PRO A 128 8.19 16.18 -2.12
CA PRO A 128 9.24 17.04 -2.68
C PRO A 128 8.69 17.93 -3.81
N PRO A 129 9.25 19.13 -4.01
CA PRO A 129 8.85 20.00 -5.12
C PRO A 129 9.19 19.35 -6.48
N GLY A 130 8.45 19.77 -7.53
CA GLY A 130 8.57 19.22 -8.89
C GLY A 130 7.71 17.98 -9.14
N ASP A 131 7.74 17.47 -10.36
CA ASP A 131 6.97 16.29 -10.79
C ASP A 131 7.57 14.96 -10.28
N GLY A 132 8.84 15.00 -9.84
CA GLY A 132 9.57 13.83 -9.37
C GLY A 132 9.82 12.79 -10.47
N CYS A 133 9.93 13.22 -11.73
CA CYS A 133 10.24 12.35 -12.88
C CYS A 133 11.75 12.20 -13.16
N GLY A 134 12.58 13.02 -12.48
CA GLY A 134 14.03 13.03 -12.64
C GLY A 134 14.78 12.05 -11.73
N ALA A 135 15.85 12.54 -11.09
CA ALA A 135 16.79 11.72 -10.32
C ALA A 135 16.14 10.85 -9.24
N GLU A 136 15.13 11.38 -8.55
CA GLU A 136 14.37 10.62 -7.56
C GLU A 136 13.80 9.34 -8.18
N LEU A 137 13.07 9.45 -9.29
CA LEU A 137 12.46 8.29 -9.96
C LEU A 137 13.53 7.33 -10.51
N GLN A 138 14.60 7.85 -11.11
CA GLN A 138 15.66 7.01 -11.68
C GLN A 138 16.35 6.13 -10.61
N SER A 139 16.50 6.65 -9.39
CA SER A 139 17.08 5.89 -8.28
C SER A 139 16.31 4.61 -7.91
N TRP A 140 15.03 4.50 -8.26
CA TRP A 140 14.22 3.29 -8.01
C TRP A 140 14.53 2.12 -8.96
N PHE A 141 15.25 2.37 -10.05
CA PHE A 141 15.65 1.34 -11.01
C PHE A 141 17.11 0.90 -10.84
N GLU A 142 17.83 1.54 -9.91
CA GLU A 142 19.19 1.14 -9.54
C GLU A 142 19.18 -0.13 -8.69
N PRO A 143 20.18 -1.00 -8.82
CA PRO A 143 20.31 -2.16 -7.93
C PRO A 143 20.45 -1.69 -6.47
N PRO A 144 19.92 -2.47 -5.51
CA PRO A 144 20.08 -2.15 -4.10
C PRO A 144 21.56 -1.96 -3.77
N LYS A 145 21.89 -0.86 -3.10
CA LYS A 145 23.25 -0.65 -2.60
C LYS A 145 23.62 -1.82 -1.68
N PRO A 146 24.83 -2.39 -1.79
CA PRO A 146 25.28 -3.44 -0.88
C PRO A 146 25.11 -2.97 0.56
N GLY A 147 24.28 -3.68 1.34
CA GLY A 147 24.02 -3.30 2.72
C GLY A 147 25.26 -3.52 3.57
N THR A 148 25.77 -2.46 4.20
CA THR A 148 26.88 -2.55 5.17
C THR A 148 26.40 -2.82 6.59
N THR A 149 25.08 -2.80 6.83
CA THR A 149 24.49 -2.93 8.16
C THR A 149 23.30 -3.90 8.15
N LYS A 150 23.20 -4.74 9.19
CA LYS A 150 22.04 -5.63 9.39
C LYS A 150 20.81 -4.76 9.70
N PRO A 151 19.61 -5.09 9.16
CA PRO A 151 18.40 -4.37 9.50
C PRO A 151 18.13 -4.46 11.01
N GLU A 152 18.15 -3.32 11.71
CA GLU A 152 17.69 -3.26 13.09
C GLU A 152 16.16 -3.32 13.14
N LYS A 153 15.64 -4.19 14.01
CA LYS A 153 14.20 -4.23 14.27
C LYS A 153 13.82 -2.99 15.07
N LYS A 154 13.16 -2.04 14.42
CA LYS A 154 12.54 -0.91 15.12
C LYS A 154 11.29 -1.40 15.84
N THR A 155 11.16 -1.03 17.11
CA THR A 155 9.90 -1.18 17.83
C THR A 155 8.85 -0.27 17.17
N PRO A 156 7.62 -0.76 16.91
CA PRO A 156 6.53 0.09 16.45
C PRO A 156 6.28 1.23 17.45
N PRO A 157 5.80 2.40 16.98
CA PRO A 157 5.33 3.44 17.88
C PRO A 157 4.15 2.92 18.72
N PRO A 158 3.95 3.46 19.93
CA PRO A 158 2.76 3.14 20.73
C PRO A 158 1.48 3.56 20.00
N LEU A 159 0.36 2.89 20.31
CA LEU A 159 -0.95 3.28 19.82
C LEU A 159 -1.33 4.67 20.34
N PRO A 160 -2.04 5.50 19.56
CA PRO A 160 -2.61 6.75 20.05
C PRO A 160 -3.56 6.50 21.24
N PRO A 161 -3.61 7.40 22.25
CA PRO A 161 -4.42 7.19 23.46
C PRO A 161 -5.90 6.88 23.18
N SER A 162 -6.53 7.62 22.26
CA SER A 162 -7.92 7.40 21.87
C SER A 162 -8.15 6.03 21.20
N CYS A 163 -7.16 5.52 20.46
CA CYS A 163 -7.22 4.17 19.89
C CYS A 163 -7.09 3.09 20.96
N GLN A 164 -6.25 3.32 21.98
CA GLN A 164 -6.09 2.39 23.09
C GLN A 164 -7.37 2.31 23.95
N ALA A 165 -8.04 3.44 24.18
CA ALA A 165 -9.29 3.49 24.94
C ALA A 165 -10.39 2.60 24.34
N LEU A 166 -10.48 2.51 23.00
CA LEU A 166 -11.44 1.61 22.33
C LEU A 166 -11.22 0.13 22.68
N LEU A 167 -9.96 -0.29 22.84
CA LEU A 167 -9.62 -1.64 23.26
C LEU A 167 -9.94 -1.87 24.73
N ASP A 168 -9.59 -0.90 25.58
CA ASP A 168 -9.78 -1.01 27.03
C ASP A 168 -11.27 -1.05 27.41
N GLU A 169 -12.10 -0.28 26.70
CA GLU A 169 -13.54 -0.19 26.90
C GLU A 169 -14.34 -1.25 26.13
N HIS A 170 -13.68 -2.12 25.35
CA HIS A 170 -14.32 -3.17 24.54
C HIS A 170 -15.36 -2.63 23.55
N VAL A 171 -15.05 -1.49 22.92
CA VAL A 171 -15.90 -0.84 21.92
C VAL A 171 -15.63 -1.41 20.51
N ILE A 172 -14.56 -2.19 20.35
CA ILE A 172 -14.18 -2.89 19.11
C ILE A 172 -13.91 -4.38 19.33
#